data_AF-A0A8B6BDD9-F1
#
_entry.id   AF-A0A8B6BDD9-F1
#
_cell.length_a   1.000
_cell.length_b   1.000
_cell.length_c   1.000
_cell.angle_alpha   90.00
_cell.angle_beta   90.00
_cell.angle_gamma   90.00
#
_symmetry.space_group_name_H-M   'P 1'
#
loop_
_entity.id
_entity.type
_entity.pdbx_description
1 polymer ?
#
loop_
_entity_poly.entity_id
_entity_poly.type
_entity_poly.pdbx_seq_one_letter_code
_entity_poly.pdbx_strand_id
1 'polypeptide(L)'
;MSCIYSTLLFVSNQAHRYNRTPVLTFDQPLYWKALTIIQNEHPNSQLKSVVLRLGAFHTEMSFLGCIGHIMRSSGLQEILELIYAPNAVTHMLSGKAVARAIRGHMLVDTALHSLLVSKIFNFDFPADENEEGNINVSVDDILSKAADVYTELLEGTLSISSACDSAVLQSIKETIHRPLEEMKKNRTSKLWLQYTEMMQILRQFIKAERTGDWELHLKKC
;
A
#
# COMPACT_ATOMS: atom_id res chain seq x y z
N MET A 1 3.53 37.05 17.22
CA MET A 1 2.59 36.07 16.61
C MET A 1 3.40 34.95 15.99
N SER A 2 3.12 33.69 16.28
CA SER A 2 3.83 32.57 15.63
C SER A 2 3.30 32.39 14.20
N CYS A 3 4.18 32.03 13.26
CA CYS A 3 3.81 31.70 11.87
C CYS A 3 2.66 30.68 11.78
N ILE A 4 2.58 29.77 12.77
CA ILE A 4 1.53 28.74 12.86
C ILE A 4 0.16 29.41 13.08
N TYR A 5 0.04 30.33 14.04
CA TYR A 5 -1.22 31.02 14.32
C TYR A 5 -1.74 31.80 13.12
N SER A 6 -0.89 32.61 12.49
CA SER A 6 -1.28 33.38 11.30
C SER A 6 -1.70 32.48 10.14
N THR A 7 -1.06 31.32 9.97
CA THR A 7 -1.42 30.34 8.94
C THR A 7 -2.78 29.70 9.23
N LEU A 8 -3.01 29.25 10.47
CA LEU A 8 -4.29 28.70 10.91
C LEU A 8 -5.43 29.69 10.66
N LEU A 9 -5.24 30.96 11.02
CA LEU A 9 -6.23 32.01 10.83
C LEU A 9 -6.48 32.30 9.34
N PHE A 10 -5.42 32.40 8.55
CA PHE A 10 -5.54 32.59 7.11
C PHE A 10 -6.34 31.46 6.45
N VAL A 11 -5.99 30.21 6.72
CA VAL A 11 -6.67 29.05 6.13
C VAL A 11 -8.10 28.94 6.63
N SER A 12 -8.35 29.18 7.92
CA SER A 12 -9.70 29.20 8.50
C SER A 12 -10.59 30.25 7.83
N ASN A 13 -10.07 31.47 7.64
CA ASN A 13 -10.79 32.54 6.93
C ASN A 13 -11.10 32.17 5.47
N GLN A 14 -10.17 31.52 4.76
CA GLN A 14 -10.41 31.06 3.40
C GLN A 14 -11.48 29.97 3.36
N ALA A 15 -11.37 28.96 4.23
CA ALA A 15 -12.32 27.85 4.28
C ALA A 15 -13.74 28.31 4.63
N HIS A 16 -13.86 29.30 5.52
CA HIS A 16 -15.14 29.92 5.87
C HIS A 16 -15.84 30.56 4.66
N ARG A 17 -15.09 31.24 3.78
CA ARG A 17 -15.64 31.83 2.54
C ARG A 17 -16.28 30.80 1.60
N TYR A 18 -15.81 29.55 1.65
CA TYR A 18 -16.32 28.45 0.83
C TYR A 18 -17.25 27.50 1.60
N ASN A 19 -17.61 27.84 2.84
CA ASN A 19 -18.39 26.98 3.74
C ASN A 19 -17.80 25.56 3.87
N ARG A 20 -16.47 25.47 4.01
CA ARG A 20 -15.73 24.22 4.18
C ARG A 20 -15.00 24.19 5.52
N THR A 21 -14.84 22.99 6.06
CA THR A 21 -14.00 22.72 7.23
C THR A 21 -12.55 22.54 6.78
N PRO A 22 -11.61 23.38 7.24
CA PRO A 22 -10.21 23.22 6.87
C PRO A 22 -9.58 22.03 7.59
N VAL A 23 -8.89 21.18 6.83
CA VAL A 23 -8.08 20.07 7.35
C VAL A 23 -6.61 20.40 7.08
N LEU A 24 -5.80 20.43 8.13
CA LEU A 24 -4.39 20.82 8.05
C LEU A 24 -3.48 19.73 8.57
N THR A 25 -2.51 19.34 7.77
CA THR A 25 -1.48 18.36 8.12
C THR A 25 -0.22 19.04 8.62
N PHE A 26 0.37 18.51 9.70
CA PHE A 26 1.60 19.03 10.29
C PHE A 26 2.52 17.90 10.72
N ASP A 27 3.84 18.09 10.58
CA ASP A 27 4.81 17.24 11.26
C ASP A 27 4.59 17.28 12.78
N GLN A 28 4.96 16.20 13.47
CA GLN A 28 4.65 16.00 14.89
C GLN A 28 4.94 17.23 15.79
N PRO A 29 6.11 17.90 15.72
CA PRO A 29 6.36 19.08 16.56
C PRO A 29 5.45 20.27 16.26
N LEU A 30 5.08 20.46 14.99
CA LEU A 30 4.20 21.54 14.55
C LEU A 30 2.74 21.23 14.87
N TYR A 31 2.34 19.96 14.73
CA TYR A 31 1.03 19.48 15.11
C TYR A 31 0.74 19.78 16.58
N TRP A 32 1.69 19.48 17.48
CA TRP A 32 1.55 19.79 18.90
C TRP A 32 1.34 21.29 19.15
N LYS A 33 2.14 22.15 18.51
CA LYS A 33 1.99 23.61 18.64
C LYS A 33 0.64 24.10 18.11
N ALA A 34 0.21 23.61 16.95
CA ALA A 34 -1.08 23.96 16.36
C ALA A 34 -2.24 23.50 17.26
N LEU A 35 -2.15 22.29 17.82
CA LEU A 35 -3.15 21.75 18.74
C LEU A 35 -3.25 22.59 20.00
N THR A 36 -2.12 22.96 20.62
CA THR A 36 -2.09 23.84 21.78
C THR A 36 -2.74 25.19 21.48
N ILE A 37 -2.45 25.80 20.31
CA ILE A 37 -3.08 27.04 19.88
C ILE A 37 -4.60 26.89 19.82
N ILE A 38 -5.09 25.89 19.07
CA ILE A 38 -6.54 25.67 18.89
C ILE A 38 -7.22 25.38 20.23
N GLN A 39 -6.60 24.58 21.11
CA GLN A 39 -7.18 24.23 22.41
C GLN A 39 -7.32 25.46 23.32
N ASN A 40 -6.35 26.36 23.34
CA ASN A 40 -6.37 27.56 24.19
C ASN A 40 -7.19 28.73 23.61
N GLU A 41 -7.63 28.63 22.36
CA GLU A 41 -8.45 29.65 21.72
C GLU A 41 -9.88 29.69 22.32
N HIS A 42 -10.53 30.86 22.27
CA HIS A 42 -11.91 31.04 22.74
C HIS A 42 -12.88 30.05 22.05
N PRO A 43 -13.91 29.50 22.74
CA PRO A 43 -14.85 28.52 22.16
C PRO A 43 -15.55 28.99 20.88
N ASN A 44 -15.83 30.29 20.78
CA ASN A 44 -16.48 30.89 19.60
C ASN A 44 -15.49 31.28 18.48
N SER A 45 -14.22 30.93 18.60
CA SER A 45 -13.23 31.25 17.58
C SER A 45 -13.38 30.35 16.36
N GLN A 46 -13.20 30.94 15.17
CA GLN A 46 -13.22 30.21 13.90
C GLN A 46 -12.16 29.10 13.84
N LEU A 47 -11.05 29.26 14.59
CA LEU A 47 -10.00 28.24 14.67
C LEU A 47 -10.48 26.91 15.27
N LYS A 48 -11.57 26.90 16.05
CA LYS A 48 -12.15 25.66 16.59
C LYS A 48 -12.73 24.76 15.51
N SER A 49 -13.02 25.28 14.32
CA SER A 49 -13.46 24.49 13.16
C SER A 49 -12.32 23.77 12.44
N VAL A 50 -11.05 24.10 12.73
CA VAL A 50 -9.91 23.50 12.05
C VAL A 50 -9.67 22.08 12.55
N VAL A 51 -9.62 21.13 11.62
CA VAL A 51 -9.22 19.75 11.90
C VAL A 51 -7.72 19.62 11.67
N LEU A 52 -6.98 19.26 12.72
CA LEU A 52 -5.54 19.00 12.63
C LEU A 52 -5.28 17.52 12.35
N ARG A 53 -4.26 17.26 11.54
CA ARG A 53 -3.79 15.91 11.19
C ARG A 53 -2.27 15.81 11.31
N LEU A 54 -1.78 14.67 11.79
CA LEU A 54 -0.34 14.38 11.77
C LEU A 54 0.13 14.08 10.35
N GLY A 55 1.29 14.62 9.99
CA GLY A 55 1.93 14.39 8.70
C GLY A 55 2.35 12.93 8.56
N ALA A 56 1.89 12.29 7.49
CA ALA A 56 2.12 10.87 7.21
C ALA A 56 3.47 10.57 6.55
N PHE A 57 4.12 11.59 5.98
CA PHE A 57 5.33 11.43 5.18
C PHE A 57 6.48 10.79 5.97
N HIS A 58 6.70 11.23 7.21
CA HIS A 58 7.74 10.67 8.06
C HIS A 58 7.46 9.23 8.50
N THR A 59 6.18 8.86 8.67
CA THR A 59 5.77 7.48 8.93
C THR A 59 6.09 6.59 7.73
N GLU A 60 5.76 7.05 6.52
CA GLU A 60 6.08 6.35 5.27
C GLU A 60 7.60 6.16 5.09
N MET A 61 8.38 7.24 5.26
CA MET A 61 9.85 7.17 5.23
C MET A 61 10.40 6.14 6.23
N SER A 62 9.91 6.17 7.46
CA SER A 62 10.37 5.27 8.51
C SER A 62 10.03 3.82 8.18
N PHE A 63 8.82 3.56 7.68
CA PHE A 63 8.38 2.22 7.30
C PHE A 63 9.20 1.65 6.14
N LEU A 64 9.47 2.45 5.11
CA LEU A 64 10.38 2.07 4.01
C LEU A 64 11.79 1.75 4.53
N GLY A 65 12.30 2.54 5.47
CA GLY A 65 13.57 2.25 6.16
C GLY A 65 13.55 0.93 6.94
N CYS A 66 12.42 0.61 7.59
CA CYS A 66 12.23 -0.67 8.28
C CYS A 66 12.25 -1.85 7.29
N ILE A 67 11.60 -1.73 6.13
CA ILE A 67 11.65 -2.75 5.07
C ILE A 67 13.12 -2.99 4.67
N GLY A 68 13.85 -1.92 4.36
CA GLY A 68 15.27 -2.04 3.98
C GLY A 68 16.16 -2.62 5.07
N HIS A 69 15.85 -2.33 6.35
CA HIS A 69 16.57 -2.93 7.48
C HIS A 69 16.29 -4.43 7.62
N ILE A 70 15.02 -4.85 7.57
CA ILE A 70 14.60 -6.25 7.68
C ILE A 70 15.13 -7.08 6.51
N MET A 71 15.13 -6.49 5.31
CA MET A 71 15.56 -7.16 4.07
C MET A 71 17.07 -7.05 3.81
N ARG A 72 17.86 -6.61 4.79
CA ARG A 72 19.32 -6.53 4.63
C ARG A 72 19.90 -7.91 4.35
N SER A 73 20.82 -7.98 3.39
CA SER A 73 21.48 -9.23 2.97
C SER A 73 20.52 -10.32 2.45
N SER A 74 19.31 -9.95 2.02
CA SER A 74 18.33 -10.88 1.45
C SER A 74 18.44 -11.05 -0.07
N GLY A 75 19.23 -10.21 -0.75
CA GLY A 75 19.23 -10.06 -2.21
C GLY A 75 18.39 -8.87 -2.71
N LEU A 76 17.60 -8.22 -1.84
CA LEU A 76 16.73 -7.11 -2.26
C LEU A 76 17.51 -5.92 -2.83
N GLN A 77 18.68 -5.61 -2.27
CA GLN A 77 19.51 -4.50 -2.76
C GLN A 77 19.97 -4.79 -4.18
N GLU A 78 20.50 -5.98 -4.42
CA GLU A 78 21.01 -6.45 -5.69
C GLU A 78 19.92 -6.43 -6.77
N ILE A 79 18.70 -6.88 -6.43
CA ILE A 79 17.54 -6.81 -7.34
C ILE A 79 17.20 -5.36 -7.70
N LEU A 80 17.18 -4.46 -6.72
CA LEU A 80 16.90 -3.04 -6.98
C LEU A 80 18.02 -2.36 -7.78
N GLU A 81 19.27 -2.82 -7.63
CA GLU A 81 20.42 -2.32 -8.37
C GLU A 81 20.41 -2.72 -9.85
N LEU A 82 19.58 -3.69 -10.26
CA LEU A 82 19.33 -3.99 -11.68
C LEU A 82 18.64 -2.84 -12.42
N ILE A 83 17.88 -2.01 -11.70
CA ILE A 83 17.04 -0.95 -12.28
C ILE A 83 17.40 0.47 -11.80
N TYR A 84 18.14 0.58 -10.69
CA TYR A 84 18.58 1.85 -10.12
C TYR A 84 20.06 1.83 -9.78
N ALA A 85 20.74 2.98 -9.86
CA ALA A 85 22.15 3.07 -9.47
C ALA A 85 22.35 2.77 -7.96
N PRO A 86 23.47 2.16 -7.53
CA PRO A 86 23.71 1.76 -6.14
C PRO A 86 23.52 2.85 -5.09
N ASN A 87 23.96 4.09 -5.40
CA ASN A 87 23.76 5.23 -4.51
C ASN A 87 22.27 5.57 -4.32
N ALA A 88 21.46 5.42 -5.37
CA ALA A 88 20.02 5.63 -5.28
C ALA A 88 19.35 4.53 -4.44
N VAL A 89 19.74 3.27 -4.65
CA VAL A 89 19.22 2.12 -3.88
C VAL A 89 19.55 2.26 -2.39
N THR A 90 20.75 2.71 -2.05
CA THR A 90 21.13 2.99 -0.65
C THR A 90 20.16 3.97 0.02
N HIS A 91 19.80 5.05 -0.66
CA HIS A 91 18.82 6.01 -0.15
C HIS A 91 17.38 5.49 -0.16
N MET A 92 17.04 4.58 -1.08
CA MET A 92 15.72 3.92 -1.11
C MET A 92 15.56 3.01 0.10
N LEU A 93 16.53 2.14 0.37
CA LEU A 93 16.52 1.20 1.49
C LEU A 93 16.63 1.87 2.85
N SER A 94 17.17 3.10 2.92
CA SER A 94 17.13 3.92 4.13
C SER A 94 15.83 4.72 4.29
N GLY A 95 14.87 4.60 3.39
CA GLY A 95 13.62 5.37 3.38
C GLY A 95 13.76 6.86 3.02
N LYS A 96 14.96 7.31 2.62
CA LYS A 96 15.26 8.73 2.34
C LYS A 96 14.87 9.16 0.92
N ALA A 97 14.75 8.20 0.00
CA ALA A 97 14.32 8.44 -1.38
C ALA A 97 12.92 7.87 -1.64
N VAL A 98 11.91 8.36 -0.91
CA VAL A 98 10.53 7.83 -0.84
C VAL A 98 9.94 7.47 -2.20
N ALA A 99 9.84 8.43 -3.13
CA ALA A 99 9.19 8.19 -4.42
C ALA A 99 9.86 7.07 -5.22
N ARG A 100 11.21 7.02 -5.20
CA ARG A 100 11.97 5.93 -5.84
C ARG A 100 11.79 4.62 -5.09
N ALA A 101 11.84 4.65 -3.76
CA ALA A 101 11.69 3.48 -2.91
C ALA A 101 10.33 2.80 -3.15
N ILE A 102 9.24 3.56 -3.11
CA ILE A 102 7.88 3.05 -3.40
C ILE A 102 7.84 2.38 -4.77
N ARG A 103 8.32 3.07 -5.81
CA ARG A 103 8.31 2.52 -7.18
C ARG A 103 9.15 1.25 -7.28
N GLY A 104 10.37 1.25 -6.74
CA GLY A 104 11.26 0.09 -6.75
C GLY A 104 10.66 -1.09 -6.00
N HIS A 105 10.14 -0.87 -4.80
CA HIS A 105 9.51 -1.93 -4.02
C HIS A 105 8.24 -2.47 -4.68
N MET A 106 7.43 -1.63 -5.32
CA MET A 106 6.27 -2.07 -6.11
C MET A 106 6.69 -2.98 -7.27
N LEU A 107 7.76 -2.64 -7.99
CA LEU A 107 8.27 -3.48 -9.08
C LEU A 107 8.72 -4.85 -8.58
N VAL A 108 9.48 -4.88 -7.48
CA VAL A 108 9.92 -6.13 -6.85
C VAL A 108 8.74 -6.95 -6.35
N ASP A 109 7.76 -6.31 -5.71
CA ASP A 109 6.54 -6.96 -5.22
C ASP A 109 5.72 -7.56 -6.38
N THR A 110 5.57 -6.83 -7.49
CA THR A 110 4.90 -7.34 -8.70
C THR A 110 5.67 -8.52 -9.31
N ALA A 111 6.99 -8.43 -9.43
CA ALA A 111 7.81 -9.53 -9.94
C ALA A 111 7.67 -10.79 -9.07
N LEU A 112 7.71 -10.62 -7.74
CA LEU A 112 7.56 -11.71 -6.79
C LEU A 112 6.17 -12.36 -6.88
N HIS A 113 5.09 -11.58 -6.90
CA HIS A 113 3.74 -12.12 -7.07
C HIS A 113 3.59 -12.84 -8.41
N SER A 114 4.19 -12.30 -9.47
CA SER A 114 4.14 -12.94 -10.79
C SER A 114 4.83 -14.31 -10.73
N LEU A 115 6.03 -14.40 -10.14
CA LEU A 115 6.74 -15.67 -9.96
C LEU A 115 5.95 -16.67 -9.10
N LEU A 116 5.28 -16.19 -8.04
CA LEU A 116 4.42 -17.03 -7.20
C LEU A 116 3.23 -17.59 -7.98
N VAL A 117 2.52 -16.75 -8.74
CA VAL A 117 1.38 -17.17 -9.56
C VAL A 117 1.83 -18.17 -10.63
N SER A 118 2.89 -17.87 -11.37
CA SER A 118 3.47 -18.79 -12.36
C SER A 118 3.80 -20.15 -11.74
N LYS A 119 4.42 -20.18 -10.56
CA LYS A 119 4.75 -21.43 -9.86
C LYS A 119 3.53 -22.17 -9.31
N ILE A 120 2.52 -21.47 -8.82
CA ILE A 120 1.34 -22.09 -8.20
C ILE A 120 0.43 -22.71 -9.27
N PHE A 121 0.30 -22.04 -10.40
CA PHE A 121 -0.61 -22.43 -11.47
C PHE A 121 0.10 -23.06 -12.68
N ASN A 122 1.44 -23.22 -12.62
CA ASN A 122 2.29 -23.79 -13.65
C ASN A 122 2.13 -23.09 -15.02
N PHE A 123 2.36 -21.77 -15.04
CA PHE A 123 2.49 -21.02 -16.31
C PHE A 123 3.94 -20.67 -16.57
N ASP A 124 4.36 -20.83 -17.81
CA ASP A 124 5.64 -20.33 -18.27
C ASP A 124 5.56 -18.83 -18.53
N PHE A 125 6.57 -18.09 -18.07
CA PHE A 125 6.73 -16.71 -18.51
C PHE A 125 7.18 -16.70 -19.97
N PRO A 126 6.73 -15.73 -20.78
CA PRO A 126 7.25 -15.54 -22.15
C PRO A 126 8.68 -14.97 -22.17
N ALA A 127 9.54 -15.41 -21.25
CA ALA A 127 10.95 -15.03 -21.19
C ALA A 127 11.84 -15.90 -22.09
N ASP A 128 11.34 -17.06 -22.52
CA ASP A 128 11.98 -17.89 -23.54
C ASP A 128 11.18 -17.77 -24.84
N GLU A 129 11.71 -17.04 -25.81
CA GLU A 129 11.10 -16.78 -27.13
C GLU A 129 10.84 -18.06 -27.97
N ASN A 130 11.01 -19.26 -27.42
CA ASN A 130 11.05 -20.53 -28.15
C ASN A 130 10.09 -21.62 -27.65
N GLU A 131 9.20 -21.36 -26.70
CA GLU A 131 8.21 -22.38 -26.29
C GLU A 131 6.78 -21.83 -26.47
N GLU A 132 6.05 -22.43 -27.41
CA GLU A 132 4.60 -22.29 -27.52
C GLU A 132 3.99 -22.71 -26.17
N GLY A 133 3.57 -21.72 -25.39
CA GLY A 133 3.09 -21.90 -24.02
C GLY A 133 1.99 -22.96 -23.96
N ASN A 134 2.27 -24.03 -23.24
CA ASN A 134 1.31 -25.11 -23.01
C ASN A 134 0.37 -24.65 -21.88
N ILE A 135 -0.56 -23.74 -22.18
CA ILE A 135 -1.52 -23.22 -21.20
C ILE A 135 -2.33 -24.42 -20.67
N ASN A 136 -2.18 -24.71 -19.39
CA ASN A 136 -2.88 -25.80 -18.73
C ASN A 136 -4.40 -25.57 -18.81
N VAL A 137 -5.14 -26.48 -19.45
CA VAL A 137 -6.61 -26.46 -19.62
C VAL A 137 -7.36 -26.23 -18.30
N SER A 138 -6.77 -26.61 -17.16
CA SER A 138 -7.36 -26.38 -15.82
C SER A 138 -7.43 -24.91 -15.42
N VAL A 139 -6.60 -24.04 -15.97
CA VAL A 139 -6.57 -22.61 -15.61
C VAL A 139 -7.58 -21.84 -16.42
N ASP A 140 -7.70 -22.14 -17.71
CA ASP A 140 -8.61 -21.43 -18.60
C ASP A 140 -10.06 -21.54 -18.10
N ASP A 141 -10.42 -22.72 -17.58
CA ASP A 141 -11.69 -22.96 -16.89
C ASP A 141 -11.86 -22.11 -15.61
N ILE A 142 -10.80 -21.95 -14.80
CA ILE A 142 -10.82 -21.08 -13.60
C ILE A 142 -10.98 -19.61 -14.00
N LEU A 143 -10.26 -19.16 -15.04
CA LEU A 143 -10.30 -17.79 -15.53
C LEU A 143 -11.66 -17.46 -16.15
N SER A 144 -12.23 -18.37 -16.95
CA SER A 144 -13.58 -18.22 -17.51
C SER A 144 -14.61 -18.06 -16.39
N LYS A 145 -14.61 -18.96 -15.41
CA LYS A 145 -15.56 -18.88 -14.29
C LYS A 145 -15.35 -17.65 -13.41
N ALA A 146 -14.11 -17.18 -13.25
CA ALA A 146 -13.81 -15.95 -12.54
C ALA A 146 -14.28 -14.71 -13.32
N ALA A 147 -14.19 -14.75 -14.66
CA ALA A 147 -14.69 -13.71 -15.54
C ALA A 147 -16.22 -13.61 -15.49
N ASP A 148 -16.92 -14.75 -15.39
CA ASP A 148 -18.38 -14.78 -15.21
C ASP A 148 -18.79 -14.07 -13.90
N VAL A 149 -18.16 -14.45 -12.78
CA VAL A 149 -18.40 -13.80 -11.46
C VAL A 149 -18.09 -12.30 -11.52
N TYR A 150 -17.03 -11.89 -12.21
CA TYR A 150 -16.69 -10.48 -12.39
C TYR A 150 -17.75 -9.73 -13.22
N THR A 151 -18.25 -10.35 -14.28
CA THR A 151 -19.29 -9.78 -15.16
C THR A 151 -20.59 -9.60 -14.38
N GLU A 152 -21.04 -10.62 -13.64
CA GLU A 152 -22.22 -10.54 -12.78
C GLU A 152 -22.10 -9.44 -11.70
N LEU A 153 -20.89 -9.26 -11.14
CA LEU A 153 -20.62 -8.19 -10.18
C LEU A 153 -20.75 -6.80 -10.83
N LEU A 154 -20.24 -6.62 -12.05
CA LEU A 154 -20.34 -5.35 -12.79
C LEU A 154 -21.76 -5.03 -13.24
N GLU A 155 -22.53 -6.06 -13.59
CA GLU A 155 -23.95 -5.94 -13.96
C GLU A 155 -24.84 -5.70 -12.72
N GLY A 156 -24.29 -5.85 -11.51
CA GLY A 156 -25.02 -5.66 -10.25
C GLY A 156 -25.98 -6.81 -9.93
N THR A 157 -25.90 -7.93 -10.65
CA THR A 157 -26.68 -9.14 -10.41
C THR A 157 -26.12 -9.95 -9.23
N LEU A 158 -24.84 -9.74 -8.90
CA LEU A 158 -24.15 -10.35 -7.77
C LEU A 158 -23.65 -9.30 -6.77
N SER A 159 -23.82 -9.56 -5.47
CA SER A 159 -23.26 -8.71 -4.42
C SER A 159 -21.78 -9.01 -4.17
N ILE A 160 -21.02 -8.05 -3.63
CA ILE A 160 -19.60 -8.25 -3.28
C ILE A 160 -19.41 -9.43 -2.30
N SER A 161 -20.29 -9.57 -1.30
CA SER A 161 -20.22 -10.69 -0.35
C SER A 161 -20.45 -12.03 -1.06
N SER A 162 -21.45 -12.10 -1.94
CA SER A 162 -21.75 -13.32 -2.71
C SER A 162 -20.64 -13.68 -3.68
N ALA A 163 -19.98 -12.69 -4.29
CA ALA A 163 -18.81 -12.91 -5.15
C ALA A 163 -17.65 -13.51 -4.35
N CYS A 164 -17.32 -12.95 -3.19
CA CYS A 164 -16.29 -13.47 -2.29
C CYS A 164 -16.55 -14.93 -1.86
N ASP A 165 -17.81 -15.32 -1.73
CA ASP A 165 -18.22 -16.67 -1.34
C ASP A 165 -18.38 -17.63 -2.54
N SER A 166 -18.16 -17.15 -3.77
CA SER A 166 -18.24 -17.98 -4.97
C SER A 166 -17.24 -19.14 -4.91
N ALA A 167 -17.66 -20.32 -5.39
CA ALA A 167 -16.83 -21.52 -5.40
C ALA A 167 -15.49 -21.31 -6.13
N VAL A 168 -15.48 -20.47 -7.16
CA VAL A 168 -14.30 -20.15 -7.97
C VAL A 168 -13.30 -19.33 -7.16
N LEU A 169 -13.73 -18.26 -6.48
CA LEU A 169 -12.83 -17.45 -5.65
C LEU A 169 -12.34 -18.23 -4.43
N GLN A 170 -13.18 -19.08 -3.83
CA GLN A 170 -12.73 -19.97 -2.75
C GLN A 170 -11.70 -20.99 -3.25
N SER A 171 -11.91 -21.58 -4.43
CA SER A 171 -10.95 -22.49 -5.05
C SER A 171 -9.62 -21.80 -5.35
N ILE A 172 -9.63 -20.59 -5.91
CA ILE A 172 -8.42 -19.78 -6.15
C ILE A 172 -7.72 -19.50 -4.82
N LYS A 173 -8.48 -19.07 -3.80
CA LYS A 173 -7.95 -18.76 -2.47
C LYS A 173 -7.26 -19.97 -1.84
N GLU A 174 -7.88 -21.15 -1.88
CA GLU A 174 -7.29 -22.39 -1.37
C GLU A 174 -6.06 -22.82 -2.16
N THR A 175 -6.12 -22.70 -3.48
CA THR A 175 -5.02 -23.03 -4.41
C THR A 175 -3.79 -22.18 -4.13
N ILE A 176 -3.98 -20.91 -3.76
CA ILE A 176 -2.88 -20.01 -3.38
C ILE A 176 -2.44 -20.25 -1.93
N HIS A 177 -3.39 -20.42 -1.01
CA HIS A 177 -3.09 -20.47 0.43
C HIS A 177 -2.19 -21.65 0.80
N ARG A 178 -2.47 -22.85 0.30
CA ARG A 178 -1.73 -24.07 0.67
C ARG A 178 -0.23 -23.99 0.29
N PRO A 179 0.15 -23.63 -0.95
CA PRO A 179 1.56 -23.43 -1.30
C PRO A 179 2.26 -22.36 -0.47
N LEU A 180 1.58 -21.24 -0.15
CA LEU A 180 2.17 -20.18 0.67
C LEU A 180 2.48 -20.68 2.09
N GLU A 181 1.59 -21.46 2.71
CA GLU A 181 1.83 -22.05 4.03
C GLU A 181 2.99 -23.07 4.01
N GLU A 182 3.15 -23.83 2.93
CA GLU A 182 4.31 -24.72 2.77
C GLU A 182 5.61 -23.93 2.61
N MET A 183 5.59 -22.85 1.82
CA MET A 183 6.75 -21.98 1.64
C MET A 183 7.21 -21.33 2.96
N LYS A 184 6.29 -21.00 3.87
CA LYS A 184 6.63 -20.46 5.20
C LYS A 184 7.52 -21.37 6.05
N LYS A 185 7.63 -22.67 5.73
CA LYS A 185 8.56 -23.61 6.39
C LYS A 185 10.03 -23.30 6.08
N ASN A 186 10.31 -22.70 4.92
CA ASN A 186 11.66 -22.26 4.56
C ASN A 186 11.92 -20.84 5.07
N ARG A 187 13.07 -20.63 5.74
CA ARG A 187 13.43 -19.32 6.33
C ARG A 187 13.49 -18.19 5.29
N THR A 188 14.06 -18.45 4.12
CA THR A 188 14.20 -17.46 3.05
C THR A 188 12.84 -17.12 2.47
N SER A 189 12.03 -18.12 2.11
CA SER A 189 10.69 -17.88 1.58
C SER A 189 9.82 -17.13 2.59
N LYS A 190 9.89 -17.49 3.89
CA LYS A 190 9.17 -16.77 4.95
C LYS A 190 9.54 -15.29 5.01
N LEU A 191 10.81 -14.93 4.85
CA LEU A 191 11.26 -13.53 4.81
C LEU A 191 10.65 -12.77 3.62
N TRP A 192 10.64 -13.38 2.43
CA TRP A 192 10.06 -12.75 1.24
C TRP A 192 8.52 -12.67 1.29
N LEU A 193 7.86 -13.61 1.95
CA LEU A 193 6.41 -13.49 2.24
C LEU A 193 6.14 -12.35 3.22
N GLN A 194 6.96 -12.21 4.27
CA GLN A 194 6.88 -11.05 5.17
C GLN A 194 7.13 -9.73 4.44
N TYR A 195 8.06 -9.69 3.47
CA TYR A 195 8.24 -8.53 2.59
C TYR A 195 6.95 -8.16 1.84
N THR A 196 6.27 -9.16 1.30
CA THR A 196 5.00 -9.00 0.58
C THR A 196 3.91 -8.42 1.49
N GLU A 197 3.81 -8.91 2.73
CA GLU A 197 2.90 -8.38 3.76
C GLU A 197 3.24 -6.91 4.11
N MET A 198 4.53 -6.57 4.29
CA MET A 198 4.94 -5.18 4.50
C MET A 198 4.54 -4.28 3.32
N MET A 199 4.64 -4.77 2.09
CA MET A 199 4.22 -4.02 0.91
C MET A 199 2.71 -3.80 0.83
N GLN A 200 1.91 -4.76 1.29
CA GLN A 200 0.46 -4.59 1.41
C GLN A 200 0.11 -3.49 2.43
N ILE A 201 0.76 -3.50 3.61
CA ILE A 201 0.60 -2.45 4.63
C ILE A 201 0.94 -1.08 4.06
N LEU A 202 2.07 -0.96 3.35
CA LEU A 202 2.49 0.29 2.72
C LEU A 202 1.46 0.79 1.69
N ARG A 203 0.94 -0.09 0.82
CA ARG A 203 -0.09 0.28 -0.17
C ARG A 203 -1.38 0.74 0.50
N GLN A 204 -1.82 0.05 1.55
CA GLN A 204 -3.02 0.42 2.29
C GLN A 204 -2.84 1.76 2.99
N PHE A 205 -1.67 2.01 3.59
CA PHE A 205 -1.33 3.29 4.18
C PHE A 205 -1.37 4.42 3.13
N ILE A 206 -0.69 4.26 1.99
CA ILE A 206 -0.69 5.25 0.90
C ILE A 206 -2.12 5.51 0.40
N LYS A 207 -2.93 4.45 0.27
CA LYS A 207 -4.33 4.58 -0.16
C LYS A 207 -5.12 5.42 0.85
N ALA A 208 -5.07 5.07 2.13
CA ALA A 208 -5.74 5.80 3.21
C ALA A 208 -5.36 7.28 3.23
N GLU A 209 -4.06 7.57 3.08
CA GLU A 209 -3.53 8.92 3.02
C GLU A 209 -4.04 9.73 1.82
N ARG A 210 -4.07 9.11 0.64
CA ARG A 210 -4.49 9.77 -0.61
C ARG A 210 -5.99 9.94 -0.74
N THR A 211 -6.78 9.04 -0.17
CA THR A 211 -8.25 9.12 -0.21
C THR A 211 -8.84 9.85 0.99
N GLY A 212 -8.04 10.13 2.03
CA GLY A 212 -8.54 10.68 3.28
C GLY A 212 -9.51 9.74 4.02
N ASP A 213 -9.41 8.43 3.76
CA ASP A 213 -10.28 7.41 4.36
C ASP A 213 -9.66 6.88 5.64
N TRP A 214 -10.22 7.31 6.76
CA TRP A 214 -9.71 7.00 8.10
C TRP A 214 -9.92 5.55 8.50
N GLU A 215 -10.99 4.92 8.01
CA GLU A 215 -11.29 3.53 8.35
C GLU A 215 -10.23 2.60 7.78
N LEU A 216 -9.62 2.96 6.64
CA LEU A 216 -8.51 2.21 6.06
C LEU A 216 -7.28 2.15 6.98
N HIS A 217 -7.05 3.11 7.87
CA HIS A 217 -5.96 3.02 8.84
C HIS A 217 -6.23 2.00 9.96
N LEU A 218 -7.51 1.64 10.19
CA LEU A 218 -7.93 0.73 11.26
C LEU A 218 -8.17 -0.70 10.76
N LYS A 219 -8.34 -0.88 9.45
CA LYS A 219 -8.49 -2.21 8.84
C LYS A 219 -7.19 -3.00 8.97
N LYS A 220 -7.27 -4.16 9.64
CA LYS A 220 -6.18 -5.14 9.68
C LYS A 220 -6.03 -5.78 8.29
N CYS A 221 -4.81 -5.84 7.78
CA CYS A 221 -4.47 -6.68 6.62
C CYS A 221 -4.67 -8.17 6.97
#